data_AF-A0A954PL38-F1
#
_entry.id   AF-A0A954PL38-F1
#
_cell.length_a   1.000
_cell.length_b   1.000
_cell.length_c   1.000
_cell.angle_alpha   90.00
_cell.angle_beta   90.00
_cell.angle_gamma   90.00
#
_symmetry.space_group_name_H-M   'P 1'
#
loop_
_entity.id
_entity.type
_entity.pdbx_description
1 polymer ?
#
loop_
_entity_poly.entity_id
_entity_poly.type
_entity_poly.pdbx_seq_one_letter_code
_entity_poly.pdbx_strand_id
1 'polypeptide(L)'
;MLTANLGAQDLDVARLVHPEVAQRLSLDDEQRAAIQKLLLERTEKLATTAEEGEKKAIAEDYQARILEVLTAEQQAQFATVQPLQKLMFQFRDMKWEDVLNWFTQQQDLTLVMDRTPGGSFTYSDTRAYSPSEAIDLLNSVLMTRGFTLVRREKMLVVMELSDSIPLELLPRVTLEELDERGRFELVSVLFPLGGRPSD
;
A
#
# COMPACT_ATOMS: atom_id res chain seq x y z
N MET A 1 11.14 -32.85 -0.25
CA MET A 1 11.82 -31.84 -1.09
C MET A 1 10.83 -31.36 -2.13
N LEU A 2 10.14 -30.25 -1.87
CA LEU A 2 9.32 -29.57 -2.88
C LEU A 2 10.22 -28.53 -3.55
N THR A 3 10.65 -28.85 -4.76
CA THR A 3 11.27 -27.91 -5.68
C THR A 3 10.27 -26.80 -5.97
N ALA A 4 10.55 -25.59 -5.46
CA ALA A 4 9.79 -24.39 -5.79
C ALA A 4 9.97 -24.10 -7.28
N ASN A 5 8.99 -24.52 -8.08
CA ASN A 5 8.87 -24.11 -9.46
C ASN A 5 8.30 -22.67 -9.47
N LEU A 6 9.13 -21.71 -9.03
CA LEU A 6 8.93 -20.29 -9.25
C LEU A 6 9.26 -20.01 -10.72
N GLY A 7 8.41 -20.53 -11.62
CA GLY A 7 8.42 -20.09 -13.01
C GLY A 7 8.22 -18.59 -13.01
N ALA A 8 9.16 -17.87 -13.62
CA ALA A 8 9.18 -16.44 -13.91
C ALA A 8 7.79 -15.79 -13.77
N GLN A 9 7.41 -15.44 -12.54
CA GLN A 9 6.31 -14.52 -12.34
C GLN A 9 6.84 -13.22 -12.89
N ASP A 10 6.08 -12.60 -13.81
CA ASP A 10 6.30 -11.23 -14.29
C ASP A 10 6.43 -10.32 -13.05
N LEU A 11 7.66 -10.15 -12.56
CA LEU A 11 7.96 -9.19 -11.52
C LEU A 11 7.74 -7.85 -12.17
N ASP A 12 6.58 -7.24 -11.88
CA ASP A 12 6.22 -5.95 -12.41
C ASP A 12 7.17 -4.88 -11.84
N VAL A 13 8.30 -4.68 -12.51
CA VAL A 13 9.34 -3.71 -12.17
C VAL A 13 8.82 -2.27 -12.20
N ALA A 14 7.67 -2.01 -12.86
CA ALA A 14 7.03 -0.71 -12.77
C ALA A 14 6.57 -0.39 -11.35
N ARG A 15 6.45 -1.40 -10.46
CA ARG A 15 6.08 -1.17 -9.06
C ARG A 15 7.16 -0.48 -8.25
N LEU A 16 8.41 -0.50 -8.69
CA LEU A 16 9.51 0.16 -8.00
C LEU A 16 9.38 1.68 -7.95
N VAL A 17 8.57 2.27 -8.83
CA VAL A 17 8.26 3.71 -8.78
C VAL A 17 7.07 4.06 -7.87
N HIS A 18 6.40 3.08 -7.27
CA HIS A 18 5.37 3.36 -6.28
C HIS A 18 6.00 3.85 -4.96
N PRO A 19 5.51 4.96 -4.36
CA PRO A 19 6.10 5.52 -3.15
C PRO A 19 6.22 4.51 -2.00
N GLU A 20 5.19 3.70 -1.79
CA GLU A 20 5.14 2.69 -0.72
C GLU A 20 6.17 1.57 -0.93
N VAL A 21 6.42 1.18 -2.19
CA VAL A 21 7.41 0.15 -2.53
C VAL A 21 8.81 0.73 -2.42
N ALA A 22 9.03 1.95 -2.92
CA ALA A 22 10.30 2.65 -2.84
C ALA A 22 10.71 2.91 -1.37
N GLN A 23 9.77 3.35 -0.54
CA GLN A 23 9.99 3.55 0.89
C GLN A 23 10.32 2.22 1.60
N ARG A 24 9.56 1.16 1.31
CA ARG A 24 9.79 -0.16 1.92
C ARG A 24 11.15 -0.76 1.54
N LEU A 25 11.60 -0.55 0.31
CA LEU A 25 12.92 -0.99 -0.17
C LEU A 25 14.04 0.00 0.17
N SER A 26 13.73 1.12 0.81
CA SER A 26 14.67 2.20 1.11
C SER A 26 15.47 2.63 -0.13
N LEU A 27 14.78 2.83 -1.26
CA LEU A 27 15.42 3.27 -2.51
C LEU A 27 15.90 4.72 -2.36
N ASP A 28 17.17 4.96 -2.66
CA ASP A 28 17.73 6.31 -2.67
C ASP A 28 17.29 7.13 -3.91
N ASP A 29 17.62 8.42 -3.93
CA ASP A 29 17.29 9.32 -5.04
C ASP A 29 17.90 8.88 -6.38
N GLU A 30 19.12 8.35 -6.34
CA GLU A 30 19.87 7.94 -7.53
C GLU A 30 19.24 6.68 -8.15
N GLN A 31 18.91 5.69 -7.31
CA GLN A 31 18.20 4.47 -7.68
C GLN A 31 16.82 4.81 -8.25
N ARG A 32 16.05 5.68 -7.58
CA ARG A 32 14.71 6.09 -8.06
C ARG A 32 14.78 6.76 -9.43
N ALA A 33 15.71 7.70 -9.62
CA ALA A 33 15.90 8.38 -10.89
C ALA A 33 16.32 7.41 -12.02
N ALA A 34 17.24 6.49 -11.73
CA ALA A 34 17.69 5.48 -12.68
C ALA A 34 16.56 4.52 -13.11
N ILE A 35 15.76 4.03 -12.15
CA ILE A 35 14.61 3.16 -12.40
C ILE A 35 13.56 3.89 -13.26
N GLN A 36 13.23 5.15 -12.91
CA GLN A 36 12.26 5.94 -13.67
C GLN A 36 12.73 6.16 -15.13
N LYS A 37 14.01 6.44 -15.32
CA LYS A 37 14.60 6.61 -16.66
C LYS A 37 14.50 5.32 -17.48
N LEU A 38 14.91 4.18 -16.91
CA LEU A 38 14.86 2.88 -17.60
C LEU A 38 13.43 2.47 -17.96
N LEU A 39 12.46 2.76 -17.09
CA LEU A 39 11.05 2.50 -17.37
C LEU A 39 10.52 3.34 -18.54
N LEU A 40 10.90 4.62 -18.61
CA LEU A 40 10.52 5.49 -19.73
C LEU A 40 11.11 4.98 -21.05
N GLU A 41 12.41 4.67 -21.07
CA GLU A 41 13.10 4.11 -22.23
C GLU A 41 12.48 2.77 -22.68
N ARG A 42 12.12 1.90 -21.72
CA ARG A 42 11.39 0.66 -21.97
C ARG A 42 10.05 0.93 -22.66
N THR A 43 9.25 1.85 -22.14
CA THR A 43 7.94 2.20 -22.71
C THR A 43 8.08 2.75 -24.14
N GLU A 44 9.03 3.64 -24.37
CA GLU A 44 9.31 4.19 -25.70
C GLU A 44 9.74 3.09 -26.68
N LYS A 45 10.68 2.22 -26.29
CA LYS A 45 11.14 1.11 -27.14
C LYS A 45 10.01 0.17 -27.48
N LEU A 46 9.23 -0.28 -26.49
CA LEU A 46 8.08 -1.15 -26.70
C LEU A 46 7.01 -0.54 -27.61
N ALA A 47 6.80 0.79 -27.54
CA ALA A 47 5.86 1.50 -28.40
C ALA A 47 6.35 1.61 -29.86
N THR A 48 7.67 1.70 -30.07
CA THR A 48 8.28 1.83 -31.40
C THR A 48 8.57 0.49 -32.09
N THR A 49 8.58 -0.62 -31.36
CA THR A 49 8.84 -1.96 -31.91
C THR A 49 7.54 -2.59 -32.41
N ALA A 50 7.53 -3.06 -33.66
CA ALA A 50 6.35 -3.69 -34.27
C ALA A 50 6.28 -5.20 -34.01
N GLU A 51 7.42 -5.90 -33.96
CA GLU A 51 7.47 -7.35 -33.80
C GLU A 51 7.30 -7.78 -32.33
N GLU A 52 6.37 -8.67 -32.08
CA GLU A 52 6.03 -9.12 -30.72
C GLU A 52 7.16 -9.91 -30.04
N GLY A 53 7.93 -10.68 -30.83
CA GLY A 53 9.12 -11.39 -30.32
C GLY A 53 10.22 -10.44 -29.86
N GLU A 54 10.43 -9.34 -30.60
CA GLU A 54 11.40 -8.31 -30.24
C GLU A 54 10.92 -7.48 -29.05
N LYS A 55 9.62 -7.14 -28.97
CA LYS A 55 9.05 -6.50 -27.77
C LYS A 55 9.27 -7.33 -26.50
N LYS A 56 9.09 -8.65 -26.58
CA LYS A 56 9.35 -9.54 -25.46
C LYS A 56 10.82 -9.50 -25.03
N ALA A 57 11.75 -9.60 -25.98
CA ALA A 57 13.19 -9.50 -25.69
C ALA A 57 13.57 -8.14 -25.09
N ILE A 58 12.97 -7.05 -25.57
CA ILE A 58 13.13 -5.70 -25.00
C ILE A 58 12.59 -5.66 -23.57
N ALA A 59 11.40 -6.20 -23.32
CA ALA A 59 10.83 -6.21 -21.98
C ALA A 59 11.73 -6.95 -20.98
N GLU A 60 12.29 -8.11 -21.37
CA GLU A 60 13.21 -8.91 -20.56
C GLU A 60 14.56 -8.20 -20.32
N ASP A 61 15.16 -7.58 -21.35
CA ASP A 61 16.41 -6.81 -21.23
C ASP A 61 16.25 -5.62 -20.28
N TYR A 62 15.21 -4.81 -20.45
CA TYR A 62 14.96 -3.68 -19.55
C TYR A 62 14.60 -4.12 -18.13
N GLN A 63 13.88 -5.23 -17.97
CA GLN A 63 13.61 -5.79 -16.66
C GLN A 63 14.91 -6.18 -15.94
N ALA A 64 15.85 -6.83 -16.62
CA ALA A 64 17.15 -7.17 -16.06
C ALA A 64 17.92 -5.92 -15.62
N ARG A 65 18.00 -4.89 -16.48
CA ARG A 65 18.68 -3.63 -16.16
C ARG A 65 18.06 -2.89 -14.98
N ILE A 66 16.73 -2.89 -14.86
CA ILE A 66 16.05 -2.26 -13.72
C ILE A 66 16.39 -2.99 -12.42
N LEU A 67 16.43 -4.32 -12.43
CA LEU A 67 16.81 -5.10 -11.25
C LEU A 67 18.28 -4.90 -10.86
N GLU A 68 19.19 -4.68 -11.83
CA GLU A 68 20.61 -4.38 -11.57
C GLU A 68 20.83 -3.06 -10.81
N VAL A 69 19.88 -2.12 -10.86
CA VAL A 69 19.93 -0.89 -10.05
C VAL A 69 19.77 -1.18 -8.55
N LEU A 70 19.09 -2.28 -8.22
CA LEU A 70 18.82 -2.69 -6.84
C LEU A 70 19.98 -3.51 -6.28
N THR A 71 20.26 -3.33 -4.99
CA THR A 71 21.16 -4.23 -4.25
C THR A 71 20.57 -5.64 -4.13
N ALA A 72 21.40 -6.64 -3.85
CA ALA A 72 20.93 -8.02 -3.65
C ALA A 72 19.88 -8.15 -2.53
N GLU A 73 20.00 -7.35 -1.47
CA GLU A 73 19.01 -7.28 -0.40
C GLU A 73 17.69 -6.67 -0.89
N GLN A 74 17.75 -5.55 -1.60
CA GLN A 74 16.56 -4.92 -2.19
C GLN A 74 15.87 -5.82 -3.21
N GLN A 75 16.62 -6.57 -4.02
CA GLN A 75 16.06 -7.56 -4.96
C GLN A 75 15.35 -8.69 -4.21
N ALA A 76 15.96 -9.23 -3.15
CA ALA A 76 15.34 -10.26 -2.32
C ALA A 76 14.07 -9.74 -1.64
N GLN A 77 14.10 -8.51 -1.12
CA GLN A 77 12.94 -7.85 -0.55
C GLN A 77 11.86 -7.63 -1.61
N PHE A 78 12.20 -7.10 -2.79
CA PHE A 78 11.27 -6.85 -3.89
C PHE A 78 10.57 -8.13 -4.36
N ALA A 79 11.29 -9.26 -4.44
CA ALA A 79 10.72 -10.56 -4.76
C ALA A 79 9.69 -11.05 -3.73
N THR A 80 9.79 -10.58 -2.48
CA THR A 80 8.80 -10.87 -1.41
C THR A 80 7.70 -9.82 -1.29
N VAL A 81 7.85 -8.67 -1.95
CA VAL A 81 6.82 -7.62 -2.01
C VAL A 81 5.74 -8.10 -2.97
N GLN A 82 4.75 -8.83 -2.45
CA GLN A 82 3.57 -9.27 -3.19
C GLN A 82 2.94 -8.10 -3.95
N PRO A 83 2.37 -8.31 -5.16
CA PRO A 83 1.58 -7.31 -5.87
C PRO A 83 0.68 -6.57 -4.88
N LEU A 84 0.75 -5.23 -4.85
CA LEU A 84 -0.28 -4.44 -4.19
C LEU A 84 -1.54 -4.68 -5.01
N GLN A 85 -2.28 -5.72 -4.65
CA GLN A 85 -3.46 -6.13 -5.38
C GLN A 85 -4.47 -5.00 -5.22
N LYS A 86 -4.70 -4.26 -6.31
CA LYS A 86 -5.65 -3.16 -6.27
C LYS A 86 -7.05 -3.73 -6.04
N LEU A 87 -7.79 -3.09 -5.15
CA LEU A 87 -9.11 -3.51 -4.72
C LEU A 87 -10.17 -2.70 -5.45
N MET A 88 -11.22 -3.36 -5.91
CA MET A 88 -12.42 -2.71 -6.44
C MET A 88 -13.59 -3.00 -5.52
N PHE A 89 -14.32 -1.96 -5.11
CA PHE A 89 -15.37 -2.10 -4.12
C PHE A 89 -16.72 -2.24 -4.83
N GLN A 90 -17.41 -3.34 -4.56
CA GLN A 90 -18.71 -3.67 -5.14
C GLN A 90 -19.64 -4.23 -4.07
N PHE A 91 -19.99 -3.39 -3.10
CA PHE A 91 -20.79 -3.75 -1.94
C PHE A 91 -22.21 -3.20 -2.04
N ARG A 92 -23.18 -4.07 -1.76
CA ARG A 92 -24.60 -3.71 -1.67
C ARG A 92 -25.18 -4.34 -0.43
N ASP A 93 -25.63 -3.49 0.50
CA ASP A 93 -26.29 -3.88 1.74
C ASP A 93 -25.51 -4.96 2.52
N MET A 94 -24.18 -4.89 2.51
CA MET A 94 -23.33 -5.85 3.21
C MET A 94 -23.08 -5.40 4.64
N LYS A 95 -23.05 -6.35 5.59
CA LYS A 95 -22.71 -6.01 6.97
C LYS A 95 -21.25 -5.55 7.05
N TRP A 96 -20.98 -4.64 7.99
CA TRP A 96 -19.62 -4.15 8.21
C TRP A 96 -18.62 -5.27 8.51
N GLU A 97 -19.01 -6.24 9.33
CA GLU A 97 -18.20 -7.41 9.63
C GLU A 97 -17.77 -8.16 8.36
N ASP A 98 -18.70 -8.40 7.43
CA ASP A 98 -18.42 -9.11 6.18
C ASP A 98 -17.48 -8.32 5.27
N VAL A 99 -17.68 -6.99 5.17
CA VAL A 99 -16.84 -6.09 4.38
C VAL A 99 -15.42 -6.03 4.92
N LEU A 100 -15.27 -5.90 6.25
CA LEU A 100 -13.96 -5.83 6.90
C LEU A 100 -13.22 -7.17 6.83
N ASN A 101 -13.93 -8.30 7.04
CA ASN A 101 -13.36 -9.63 6.87
C ASN A 101 -12.90 -9.87 5.44
N TRP A 102 -13.71 -9.49 4.44
CA TRP A 102 -13.32 -9.56 3.04
C TRP A 102 -12.05 -8.76 2.79
N PHE A 103 -11.98 -7.52 3.30
CA PHE A 103 -10.83 -6.65 3.10
C PHE A 103 -9.55 -7.24 3.70
N THR A 104 -9.62 -7.75 4.94
CA THR A 104 -8.45 -8.36 5.58
C THR A 104 -7.98 -9.62 4.88
N GLN A 105 -8.89 -10.42 4.32
CA GLN A 105 -8.53 -11.60 3.51
C GLN A 105 -7.79 -11.22 2.22
N GLN A 106 -8.17 -10.12 1.55
CA GLN A 106 -7.46 -9.68 0.35
C GLN A 106 -6.02 -9.20 0.63
N GLN A 107 -5.71 -8.89 1.90
CA GLN A 107 -4.47 -8.24 2.30
C GLN A 107 -3.60 -9.08 3.26
N ASP A 108 -3.96 -10.35 3.50
CA ASP A 108 -3.31 -11.22 4.49
C ASP A 108 -3.20 -10.56 5.89
N LEU A 109 -4.26 -9.84 6.29
CA LEU A 109 -4.36 -9.19 7.59
C LEU A 109 -5.23 -10.01 8.55
N THR A 110 -4.94 -9.87 9.84
CA THR A 110 -5.80 -10.34 10.92
C THR A 110 -6.73 -9.21 11.34
N LEU A 111 -8.04 -9.45 11.25
CA LEU A 111 -9.05 -8.52 11.75
C LEU A 111 -9.14 -8.64 13.28
N VAL A 112 -9.05 -7.51 13.97
CA VAL A 112 -9.29 -7.41 15.41
C VAL A 112 -10.49 -6.49 15.61
N MET A 113 -11.59 -7.05 16.09
CA MET A 113 -12.82 -6.29 16.35
C MET A 113 -13.48 -6.79 17.64
N ASP A 114 -13.76 -5.87 18.56
CA ASP A 114 -14.59 -6.13 19.74
C ASP A 114 -16.04 -5.69 19.48
N ARG A 115 -16.20 -4.52 18.85
CA ARG A 115 -17.49 -3.98 18.41
C ARG A 115 -17.43 -3.61 16.94
N THR A 116 -18.57 -3.73 16.26
CA THR A 116 -18.72 -3.34 14.85
C THR A 116 -19.79 -2.26 14.70
N PRO A 117 -19.67 -1.39 13.68
CA PRO A 117 -20.71 -0.42 13.39
C PRO A 117 -22.03 -1.13 13.03
N GLY A 118 -23.13 -0.63 13.58
CA GLY A 118 -24.46 -1.10 13.20
C GLY A 118 -24.80 -0.80 11.73
N GLY A 119 -25.78 -1.54 11.21
CA GLY A 119 -26.30 -1.37 9.85
C GLY A 119 -25.42 -2.01 8.78
N SER A 120 -25.55 -1.52 7.55
CA SER A 120 -24.86 -2.04 6.38
C SER A 120 -24.00 -0.98 5.67
N PHE A 121 -23.11 -1.49 4.83
CA PHE A 121 -22.28 -0.75 3.91
C PHE A 121 -22.74 -0.99 2.48
N THR A 122 -22.99 0.10 1.78
CA THR A 122 -23.31 0.10 0.35
C THR A 122 -22.37 1.08 -0.31
N TYR A 123 -21.54 0.58 -1.23
CA TYR A 123 -20.57 1.37 -1.97
C TYR A 123 -20.16 0.60 -3.23
N SER A 124 -20.18 1.27 -4.38
CA SER A 124 -19.83 0.68 -5.66
C SER A 124 -19.17 1.74 -6.53
N ASP A 125 -18.00 1.44 -7.07
CA ASP A 125 -17.37 2.24 -8.11
C ASP A 125 -16.48 1.39 -9.03
N THR A 126 -15.87 2.04 -10.02
CA THR A 126 -14.94 1.43 -10.96
C THR A 126 -13.48 1.74 -10.64
N ARG A 127 -13.19 2.41 -9.52
CA ARG A 127 -11.83 2.79 -9.15
C ARG A 127 -11.11 1.60 -8.51
N ALA A 128 -9.84 1.48 -8.82
CA ALA A 128 -8.95 0.51 -8.23
C ALA A 128 -8.14 1.19 -7.11
N TYR A 129 -8.24 0.66 -5.89
CA TYR A 129 -7.64 1.23 -4.68
C TYR A 129 -6.42 0.43 -4.25
N SER A 130 -5.34 1.11 -3.88
CA SER A 130 -4.30 0.50 -3.03
C SER A 130 -4.89 0.10 -1.67
N PRO A 131 -4.21 -0.76 -0.89
CA PRO A 131 -4.67 -1.13 0.45
C PRO A 131 -4.80 0.08 1.38
N SER A 132 -3.88 1.05 1.28
CA SER A 132 -3.89 2.29 2.05
C SER A 132 -5.10 3.16 1.68
N GLU A 133 -5.35 3.37 0.39
CA GLU A 133 -6.52 4.12 -0.08
C GLU A 133 -7.84 3.42 0.26
N ALA A 134 -7.85 2.08 0.25
CA ALA A 134 -9.02 1.30 0.62
C ALA A 134 -9.37 1.46 2.11
N ILE A 135 -8.36 1.48 2.99
CA ILE A 135 -8.55 1.80 4.43
C ILE A 135 -9.05 3.23 4.57
N ASP A 136 -8.48 4.18 3.84
CA ASP A 136 -8.89 5.59 3.88
C ASP A 136 -10.36 5.77 3.46
N LEU A 137 -10.76 5.08 2.39
CA LEU A 137 -12.15 5.04 1.94
C LEU A 137 -13.07 4.44 3.00
N LEU A 138 -12.72 3.29 3.58
CA LEU A 138 -13.52 2.67 4.65
C LEU A 138 -13.65 3.61 5.84
N ASN A 139 -12.55 4.26 6.26
CA ASN A 139 -12.53 5.22 7.35
C ASN A 139 -13.39 6.45 7.07
N SER A 140 -13.41 6.96 5.84
CA SER A 140 -14.25 8.11 5.45
C SER A 140 -15.72 7.90 5.80
N VAL A 141 -16.19 6.64 5.76
CA VAL A 141 -17.58 6.27 6.04
C VAL A 141 -17.75 5.74 7.47
N LEU A 142 -16.77 5.00 8.01
CA LEU A 142 -16.77 4.52 9.40
C LEU A 142 -16.77 5.67 10.41
N MET A 143 -16.01 6.75 10.13
CA MET A 143 -15.93 7.90 11.05
C MET A 143 -17.30 8.56 11.25
N THR A 144 -18.14 8.61 10.21
CA THR A 144 -19.53 9.11 10.32
C THR A 144 -20.41 8.24 11.22
N ARG A 145 -19.99 7.00 11.50
CA ARG A 145 -20.66 6.04 12.37
C ARG A 145 -19.98 5.92 13.74
N GLY A 146 -18.97 6.74 14.02
CA GLY A 146 -18.23 6.68 15.29
C GLY A 146 -17.21 5.55 15.35
N PHE A 147 -16.71 5.05 14.22
CA PHE A 147 -15.68 4.01 14.16
C PHE A 147 -14.50 4.42 13.28
N THR A 148 -13.38 3.73 13.44
CA THR A 148 -12.18 3.88 12.59
C THR A 148 -11.40 2.58 12.53
N LEU A 149 -10.61 2.41 11.47
CA LEU A 149 -9.66 1.34 11.27
C LEU A 149 -8.25 1.85 11.52
N VAL A 150 -7.51 1.12 12.34
CA VAL A 150 -6.10 1.36 12.60
C VAL A 150 -5.31 0.15 12.14
N ARG A 151 -4.37 0.35 11.21
CA ARG A 151 -3.48 -0.71 10.73
C ARG A 151 -2.23 -0.77 11.60
N ARG A 152 -1.93 -1.95 12.16
CA ARG A 152 -0.73 -2.21 12.97
C ARG A 152 -0.09 -3.53 12.56
N GLU A 153 1.08 -3.48 11.96
CA GLU A 153 1.79 -4.67 11.45
C GLU A 153 0.87 -5.50 10.52
N LYS A 154 0.57 -6.75 10.90
CA LYS A 154 -0.35 -7.66 10.20
C LYS A 154 -1.79 -7.60 10.73
N MET A 155 -2.13 -6.64 11.57
CA MET A 155 -3.46 -6.48 12.14
C MET A 155 -4.18 -5.26 11.57
N LEU A 156 -5.48 -5.39 11.41
CA LEU A 156 -6.41 -4.28 11.19
C LEU A 156 -7.37 -4.23 12.37
N VAL A 157 -7.28 -3.17 13.17
CA VAL A 157 -8.04 -3.01 14.40
C VAL A 157 -9.22 -2.08 14.15
N VAL A 158 -10.43 -2.55 14.47
CA VAL A 158 -11.65 -1.75 14.48
C VAL A 158 -11.79 -1.09 15.85
N MET A 159 -11.91 0.24 15.85
CA MET A 159 -12.02 1.02 17.09
C MET A 159 -13.25 1.91 17.06
N GLU A 160 -13.93 2.01 18.20
CA GLU A 160 -14.98 3.00 18.41
C GLU A 160 -14.35 4.32 18.86
N LEU A 161 -14.76 5.44 18.25
CA LEU A 161 -14.23 6.78 18.51
C LEU A 161 -14.74 7.37 19.83
N SER A 162 -15.75 6.75 20.47
CA SER A 162 -16.21 7.12 21.81
C SER A 162 -15.23 6.67 22.90
N ASP A 163 -14.42 5.65 22.64
CA ASP A 163 -13.38 5.17 23.54
C ASP A 163 -12.11 6.01 23.39
N SER A 164 -11.31 6.09 24.45
CA SER A 164 -9.97 6.68 24.36
C SER A 164 -9.09 5.84 23.43
N ILE A 165 -8.61 6.43 22.34
CA ILE A 165 -7.72 5.76 21.39
C ILE A 165 -6.31 5.70 22.01
N PRO A 166 -5.75 4.51 22.31
CA PRO A 166 -4.39 4.39 22.81
C PRO A 166 -3.39 4.86 21.75
N LEU A 167 -2.52 5.80 22.12
CA LEU A 167 -1.56 6.40 21.18
C LEU A 167 -0.56 5.38 20.63
N GLU A 168 -0.33 4.28 21.36
CA GLU A 168 0.55 3.17 20.97
C GLU A 168 0.00 2.37 19.77
N LEU A 169 -1.28 2.50 19.47
CA LEU A 169 -1.90 1.90 18.28
C LEU A 169 -1.72 2.78 17.05
N LEU A 170 -1.52 4.09 17.23
CA LEU A 170 -1.40 5.02 16.12
C LEU A 170 0.03 5.03 15.57
N PRO A 171 0.22 4.96 14.25
CA PRO A 171 1.52 5.15 13.63
C PRO A 171 2.05 6.54 13.96
N ARG A 172 3.30 6.61 14.41
CA ARG A 172 3.99 7.88 14.64
C ARG A 172 4.57 8.38 13.34
N VAL A 173 4.25 9.62 12.97
CA VAL A 173 4.75 10.26 11.76
C VAL A 173 5.32 11.63 12.10
N THR A 174 6.24 12.09 11.27
CA THR A 174 6.77 13.46 11.28
C THR A 174 5.75 14.43 10.69
N LEU A 175 6.01 15.74 10.80
CA LEU A 175 5.11 16.73 10.24
C LEU A 175 5.13 16.70 8.70
N GLU A 176 6.30 16.41 8.13
CA GLU A 176 6.54 16.34 6.69
C GLU A 176 5.84 15.13 6.05
N GLU A 177 5.77 14.01 6.77
CA GLU A 177 5.08 12.79 6.31
C GLU A 177 3.56 12.91 6.31
N LEU A 178 2.98 13.94 6.96
CA LEU A 178 1.54 14.07 7.14
C LEU A 178 0.79 14.20 5.80
N ASP A 179 1.38 14.88 4.83
CA ASP A 179 0.81 15.06 3.49
C ASP A 179 0.81 13.76 2.66
N GLU A 180 1.59 12.76 3.07
CA GLU A 180 1.66 11.44 2.43
C GLU A 180 0.65 10.43 3.03
N ARG A 181 -0.06 10.79 4.10
CA ARG A 181 -1.00 9.91 4.81
C ARG A 181 -2.40 9.97 4.23
N GLY A 182 -3.20 8.95 4.57
CA GLY A 182 -4.63 8.95 4.25
C GLY A 182 -5.34 10.13 4.91
N ARG A 183 -6.30 10.74 4.20
CA ARG A 183 -7.08 11.87 4.72
C ARG A 183 -7.89 11.52 5.97
N PHE A 184 -8.27 10.26 6.12
CA PHE A 184 -9.03 9.66 7.21
C PHE A 184 -8.20 8.61 7.97
N GLU A 185 -6.87 8.67 7.83
CA GLU A 185 -5.95 7.87 8.63
C GLU A 185 -5.68 8.55 9.98
N LEU A 186 -5.73 7.79 11.07
CA LEU A 186 -5.31 8.28 12.38
C LEU A 186 -3.80 8.09 12.55
N VAL A 187 -3.12 9.18 12.89
CA VAL A 187 -1.67 9.21 13.11
C VAL A 187 -1.33 9.99 14.38
N SER A 188 -0.12 9.78 14.91
CA SER A 188 0.43 10.53 16.03
C SER A 188 1.63 11.36 15.57
N VAL A 189 1.59 12.67 15.80
CA VAL A 189 2.69 13.59 15.45
C VAL A 189 3.28 14.16 16.73
N LEU A 190 4.61 14.12 16.85
CA LEU A 190 5.34 14.80 17.91
C LEU A 190 6.19 15.92 17.31
N PHE A 191 6.00 17.13 17.80
CA PHE A 191 6.83 18.27 17.42
C PHE A 191 7.20 19.07 18.68
N PRO A 192 8.40 19.68 18.71
CA PRO A 192 8.83 20.48 19.85
C PRO A 192 8.01 21.77 19.95
N LEU A 193 7.46 22.03 21.13
CA LEU A 193 6.91 23.33 21.48
C LEU A 193 8.07 24.21 21.94
N GLY A 194 8.71 24.93 21.01
CA GLY A 194 9.90 25.73 21.31
C GLY A 194 9.74 26.62 22.55
N GLY A 195 10.57 26.36 23.57
CA GLY A 195 11.01 27.32 24.59
C GLY A 195 9.95 28.16 25.33
N ARG A 196 8.73 27.67 25.57
CA ARG A 196 7.87 28.31 26.58
C ARG A 196 8.29 27.83 27.97
N PRO A 197 8.60 28.73 28.92
CA PRO A 197 8.71 28.34 30.32
C PRO A 197 7.42 27.64 30.72
N SER A 198 7.54 26.48 31.34
CA SER A 198 6.44 25.91 32.12
C SER A 198 6.29 26.78 33.36
N ASP A 199 5.27 27.62 33.37
CA ASP A 199 4.84 28.34 34.59
C ASP A 199 4.42 27.35 35.69
#